data_AF-M7ST50-F1
#
_entry.id   AF-M7ST50-F1
#
_cell.length_a   1.000
_cell.length_b   1.000
_cell.length_c   1.000
_cell.angle_alpha   90.00
_cell.angle_beta   90.00
_cell.angle_gamma   90.00
#
_symmetry.space_group_name_H-M   'P 1'
#
loop_
_entity.id
_entity.type
_entity.pdbx_description
1 polymer ?
#
loop_
_entity_poly.entity_id
_entity_poly.type
_entity_poly.pdbx_seq_one_letter_code
_entity_poly.pdbx_strand_id
1 'polypeptide(L)'
;MAEQGEAGTGQDYDIYQDVISQFPFLNGYTHCLRGFEVAQSTSRDSVLAALQAAFDKLTTKVPWLAEQVVTVDAGPGASGFIKSIPWPASAPPNKVTRVDKDAELSSLATLLATGCPMASLEPDHLVPCPGLPQPHGLSLVPVMGLRAVFISGGVLVVMSAHHNMIDGIGLMQLWEHLGTLMSGGEISNEAIRTANTARTHVIPLLSPDTPVKDYSHLLRPDPWPLGPPPATEWCVFRMTRSVLTSIKAQASSTTAALISSDDALSAFCWQRICAVRLGSGRCRAEPVSKFGRAVSGRPAMGLSTEYLGHMMLHAATRLAMGEVVGSSLAKLAGLLRQDLDDVRTEWSVRSCATFMAGVADKSTLLYGGLHNPETDVGGTSLLGWAKRPPLRMGMLGESRFFRKPDGASIPGCMYFFPSDNDREVQIVLCLTREDLDGLGRDSEWSRYVKSAGRPERSRL
;
A
#
# COMPACT_ATOMS: atom_id res chain seq x y z
N MET A 1 -39.50 -33.08 16.84
CA MET A 1 -40.24 -32.32 15.81
C MET A 1 -39.26 -31.33 15.23
N ALA A 2 -38.77 -31.64 14.03
CA ALA A 2 -37.86 -30.79 13.29
C ALA A 2 -38.71 -29.89 12.39
N GLU A 3 -38.63 -28.58 12.60
CA GLU A 3 -39.16 -27.62 11.62
C GLU A 3 -38.18 -27.57 10.45
N GLN A 4 -38.71 -27.97 9.30
CA GLN A 4 -38.08 -27.85 7.99
C GLN A 4 -38.08 -26.36 7.62
N GLY A 5 -36.90 -25.77 7.53
CA GLY A 5 -36.72 -24.47 6.89
C GLY A 5 -36.96 -24.63 5.39
N GLU A 6 -37.92 -23.87 4.88
CA GLU A 6 -38.28 -23.80 3.46
C GLU A 6 -37.06 -23.47 2.59
N ALA A 7 -36.90 -24.26 1.52
CA ALA A 7 -35.96 -24.01 0.45
C ALA A 7 -36.39 -22.75 -0.32
N GLY A 8 -35.63 -21.66 -0.17
CA GLY A 8 -35.75 -20.48 -1.00
C GLY A 8 -35.53 -20.82 -2.48
N THR A 9 -36.50 -20.43 -3.30
CA THR A 9 -36.57 -20.66 -4.73
C THR A 9 -35.54 -19.81 -5.49
N GLY A 10 -34.56 -20.42 -6.15
CA GLY A 10 -34.05 -20.12 -7.51
C GLY A 10 -33.70 -18.68 -7.96
N GLN A 11 -33.66 -17.67 -7.10
CA GLN A 11 -33.40 -16.26 -7.44
C GLN A 11 -32.79 -15.48 -6.26
N ASP A 12 -31.97 -16.12 -5.41
CA ASP A 12 -31.03 -15.35 -4.59
C ASP A 12 -30.02 -14.73 -5.55
N TYR A 13 -30.28 -13.49 -5.93
CA TYR A 13 -29.35 -12.67 -6.70
C TYR A 13 -27.97 -12.82 -6.06
N ASP A 14 -26.96 -13.09 -6.89
CA ASP A 14 -25.55 -13.15 -6.52
C ASP A 14 -25.05 -11.74 -6.13
N ILE A 15 -25.68 -11.16 -5.10
CA ILE A 15 -25.50 -9.78 -4.59
C ILE A 15 -24.13 -9.59 -3.96
N TYR A 16 -23.26 -10.59 -4.02
CA TYR A 16 -22.02 -10.66 -3.27
C TYR A 16 -20.87 -10.80 -4.28
N GLN A 17 -20.02 -9.76 -4.43
CA GLN A 17 -18.95 -9.78 -5.43
C GLN A 17 -17.60 -9.21 -4.93
N ASP A 18 -16.49 -9.85 -5.33
CA ASP A 18 -15.12 -9.36 -5.12
C ASP A 18 -14.69 -8.43 -6.26
N VAL A 19 -15.35 -7.26 -6.32
CA VAL A 19 -15.26 -6.33 -7.46
C VAL A 19 -14.36 -5.13 -7.21
N ILE A 20 -14.27 -4.65 -5.96
CA ILE A 20 -13.51 -3.42 -5.65
C ILE A 20 -12.00 -3.57 -5.85
N SER A 21 -11.53 -4.81 -5.94
CA SER A 21 -10.13 -5.13 -6.17
C SER A 21 -9.77 -5.16 -7.65
N GLN A 22 -10.71 -5.05 -8.59
CA GLN A 22 -10.54 -5.44 -9.99
C GLN A 22 -9.97 -4.33 -10.90
N PHE A 23 -9.25 -3.35 -10.34
CA PHE A 23 -8.59 -2.32 -11.13
C PHE A 23 -7.35 -2.88 -11.84
N PRO A 24 -7.09 -2.53 -13.12
CA PRO A 24 -5.88 -2.95 -13.84
C PRO A 24 -4.59 -2.52 -13.14
N PHE A 25 -4.59 -1.34 -12.51
CA PHE A 25 -3.45 -0.82 -11.75
C PHE A 25 -2.99 -1.75 -10.62
N LEU A 26 -3.91 -2.55 -10.07
CA LEU A 26 -3.65 -3.47 -8.96
C LEU A 26 -3.12 -4.84 -9.42
N ASN A 27 -3.09 -5.10 -10.73
CA ASN A 27 -2.59 -6.34 -11.33
C ASN A 27 -1.06 -6.40 -11.31
N GLY A 28 -0.51 -6.48 -10.11
CA GLY A 28 0.92 -6.51 -9.83
C GLY A 28 1.15 -6.79 -8.35
N TYR A 29 2.42 -6.76 -7.92
CA TYR A 29 2.79 -7.06 -6.55
C TYR A 29 3.08 -5.80 -5.74
N THR A 30 2.60 -5.80 -4.50
CA THR A 30 3.16 -4.96 -3.45
C THR A 30 4.28 -5.71 -2.78
N HIS A 31 5.49 -5.13 -2.79
CA HIS A 31 6.63 -5.67 -2.07
C HIS A 31 6.90 -4.85 -0.81
N CYS A 32 7.30 -5.54 0.25
CA CYS A 32 7.80 -4.92 1.46
C CYS A 32 8.93 -5.76 2.05
N LEU A 33 9.85 -5.11 2.74
CA LEU A 33 11.06 -5.73 3.25
C LEU A 33 11.30 -5.31 4.69
N ARG A 34 11.77 -6.26 5.50
CA ARG A 34 12.28 -6.04 6.85
C ARG A 34 13.68 -6.59 7.02
N GLY A 35 14.57 -5.80 7.65
CA GLY A 35 15.94 -6.21 7.95
C GLY A 35 16.10 -6.70 9.38
N PHE A 36 16.77 -7.84 9.56
CA PHE A 36 17.02 -8.47 10.86
C PHE A 36 18.50 -8.75 11.05
N GLU A 37 18.98 -8.48 12.25
CA GLU A 37 20.31 -8.88 12.70
C GLU A 37 20.28 -10.35 13.09
N VAL A 38 21.22 -11.12 12.57
CA VAL A 38 21.29 -12.57 12.82
C VAL A 38 22.60 -12.88 13.52
N ALA A 39 22.52 -13.55 14.67
CA ALA A 39 23.71 -13.97 15.40
C ALA A 39 24.61 -14.85 14.52
N GLN A 40 25.93 -14.69 14.61
CA GLN A 40 26.89 -15.47 13.81
C GLN A 40 26.78 -16.99 14.04
N SER A 41 26.28 -17.41 15.21
CA SER A 41 26.04 -18.80 15.55
C SER A 41 24.79 -19.39 14.86
N THR A 42 23.90 -18.56 14.32
CA THR A 42 22.68 -18.98 13.65
C THR A 42 22.97 -19.30 12.18
N SER A 43 22.74 -20.55 11.76
CA SER A 43 22.96 -20.95 10.37
C SER A 43 21.88 -20.39 9.44
N ARG A 44 22.24 -20.03 8.20
CA ARG A 44 21.28 -19.58 7.17
C ARG A 44 20.21 -20.62 6.88
N ASP A 45 20.57 -21.91 6.93
CA ASP A 45 19.64 -23.01 6.72
C ASP A 45 18.59 -23.09 7.83
N SER A 46 18.99 -22.83 9.08
CA SER A 46 18.03 -22.79 10.20
C SER A 46 17.05 -21.62 10.07
N VAL A 47 17.51 -20.45 9.60
CA VAL A 47 16.64 -19.31 9.30
C VAL A 47 15.65 -19.64 8.18
N LEU A 48 16.14 -20.21 7.07
CA LEU A 48 15.29 -20.58 5.94
C LEU A 48 14.25 -21.64 6.35
N ALA A 49 14.65 -22.64 7.13
CA ALA A 49 13.75 -23.68 7.62
C ALA A 49 12.67 -23.11 8.57
N ALA A 50 13.04 -22.18 9.45
CA ALA A 50 12.08 -21.52 10.34
C ALA A 50 11.06 -20.68 9.56
N LEU A 51 11.53 -19.88 8.59
CA LEU A 51 10.66 -19.10 7.71
C LEU A 51 9.73 -19.99 6.90
N GLN A 52 10.24 -21.10 6.35
CA GLN A 52 9.43 -22.07 5.61
C GLN A 52 8.37 -22.69 6.52
N ALA A 53 8.73 -23.13 7.71
CA ALA A 53 7.78 -23.73 8.65
C ALA A 53 6.67 -22.73 9.05
N ALA A 54 7.01 -21.45 9.27
CA ALA A 54 6.02 -20.42 9.57
C ALA A 54 5.12 -20.11 8.36
N PHE A 55 5.68 -20.08 7.15
CA PHE A 55 4.93 -19.91 5.91
C PHE A 55 3.96 -21.07 5.65
N ASP A 56 4.41 -22.31 5.86
CA ASP A 56 3.59 -23.52 5.71
C ASP A 56 2.44 -23.54 6.73
N LYS A 57 2.72 -23.16 7.98
CA LYS A 57 1.67 -23.00 9.00
C LYS A 57 0.65 -21.92 8.60
N LEU A 58 1.12 -20.76 8.15
CA LEU A 58 0.25 -19.66 7.75
C LEU A 58 -0.66 -20.07 6.59
N THR A 59 -0.10 -20.65 5.53
CA THR A 59 -0.85 -21.11 4.36
C THR A 59 -1.74 -22.30 4.67
N THR A 60 -1.39 -23.16 5.64
CA THR A 60 -2.30 -24.20 6.14
C THR A 60 -3.54 -23.61 6.81
N LYS A 61 -3.38 -22.52 7.57
CA LYS A 61 -4.50 -21.83 8.24
C LYS A 61 -5.29 -20.94 7.30
N VAL A 62 -4.66 -20.42 6.25
CA VAL A 62 -5.26 -19.53 5.25
C VAL A 62 -4.88 -20.03 3.85
N PRO A 63 -5.54 -21.09 3.34
CA PRO A 63 -5.12 -21.82 2.14
C PRO A 63 -4.96 -20.99 0.88
N TRP A 64 -5.82 -19.98 0.70
CA TRP A 64 -5.78 -19.12 -0.48
C TRP A 64 -4.50 -18.28 -0.59
N LEU A 65 -3.69 -18.15 0.47
CA LEU A 65 -2.37 -17.51 0.38
C LEU A 65 -1.35 -18.34 -0.42
N ALA A 66 -1.53 -19.65 -0.50
CA ALA A 66 -0.70 -20.55 -1.31
C ALA A 66 -1.22 -20.74 -2.75
N GLU A 67 -2.33 -20.10 -3.09
CA GLU A 67 -2.93 -20.16 -4.42
C GLU A 67 -2.16 -19.31 -5.45
N GLN A 68 -2.57 -19.43 -6.70
CA GLN A 68 -2.15 -18.52 -7.77
C GLN A 68 -3.30 -17.60 -8.18
N VAL A 69 -2.97 -16.44 -8.71
CA VAL A 69 -3.90 -15.47 -9.27
C VAL A 69 -4.04 -15.71 -10.77
N VAL A 70 -5.28 -15.70 -11.26
CA VAL A 70 -5.60 -15.85 -12.67
C VAL A 70 -6.66 -14.85 -13.08
N THR A 71 -6.68 -14.49 -14.36
CA THR A 71 -7.82 -13.83 -14.99
C THR A 71 -8.68 -14.91 -15.65
N VAL A 72 -9.97 -14.93 -15.34
CA VAL A 72 -10.95 -15.85 -15.94
C VAL A 72 -12.03 -15.05 -16.67
N ASP A 73 -12.74 -15.72 -17.58
CA ASP A 73 -13.88 -15.17 -18.32
C ASP A 73 -13.58 -13.88 -19.11
N ALA A 74 -12.32 -13.72 -19.53
CA ALA A 74 -11.92 -12.66 -20.45
C ALA A 74 -12.31 -13.00 -21.89
N GLY A 75 -12.71 -11.99 -22.66
CA GLY A 75 -13.13 -12.14 -24.05
C GLY A 75 -13.27 -10.80 -24.78
N PRO A 76 -13.74 -10.78 -26.03
CA PRO A 76 -13.95 -9.54 -26.77
C PRO A 76 -14.88 -8.58 -26.01
N GLY A 77 -14.38 -7.39 -25.65
CA GLY A 77 -15.14 -6.38 -24.92
C GLY A 77 -15.34 -6.65 -23.42
N ALA A 78 -14.70 -7.69 -22.87
CA ALA A 78 -14.74 -8.00 -21.44
C ALA A 78 -13.35 -8.39 -20.94
N SER A 79 -12.83 -7.66 -19.95
CA SER A 79 -11.51 -7.95 -19.36
C SER A 79 -11.50 -9.18 -18.43
N GLY A 80 -12.66 -9.82 -18.24
CA GLY A 80 -12.84 -10.89 -17.27
C GLY A 80 -12.80 -10.42 -15.82
N PHE A 81 -12.46 -11.34 -14.92
CA PHE A 81 -12.22 -11.06 -13.51
C PHE A 81 -11.01 -11.82 -12.96
N ILE A 82 -10.31 -11.15 -12.05
CA ILE A 82 -9.12 -11.66 -11.38
C ILE A 82 -9.55 -12.36 -10.09
N LYS A 83 -9.12 -13.60 -9.91
CA LYS A 83 -9.36 -14.38 -8.69
C LYS A 83 -8.16 -15.26 -8.36
N SER A 84 -8.14 -15.82 -7.16
CA SER A 84 -7.22 -16.89 -6.82
C SER A 84 -7.81 -18.26 -7.19
N ILE A 85 -6.95 -19.20 -7.56
CA ILE A 85 -7.28 -20.61 -7.80
C ILE A 85 -6.18 -21.50 -7.18
N PRO A 86 -6.50 -22.76 -6.84
CA PRO A 86 -5.51 -23.72 -6.37
C PRO A 86 -4.22 -23.72 -7.18
N TRP A 87 -3.09 -23.78 -6.48
CA TRP A 87 -1.77 -23.93 -7.10
C TRP A 87 -1.74 -25.20 -7.96
N PRO A 88 -1.19 -25.18 -9.19
CA PRO A 88 -1.19 -26.36 -10.05
C PRO A 88 -0.43 -27.51 -9.41
N ALA A 89 -1.04 -28.70 -9.33
CA ALA A 89 -0.41 -29.88 -8.76
C ALA A 89 0.86 -30.32 -9.52
N SER A 90 0.96 -29.98 -10.81
CA SER A 90 2.14 -30.24 -11.64
C SER A 90 3.26 -29.21 -11.50
N ALA A 91 3.00 -28.07 -10.86
CA ALA A 91 4.00 -27.02 -10.68
C ALA A 91 4.85 -27.26 -9.42
N PRO A 92 6.11 -26.80 -9.39
CA PRO A 92 6.89 -26.77 -8.16
C PRO A 92 6.13 -26.02 -7.05
N PRO A 93 6.17 -26.48 -5.79
CA PRO A 93 5.50 -25.79 -4.70
C PRO A 93 6.04 -24.36 -4.53
N ASN A 94 5.15 -23.42 -4.20
CA ASN A 94 5.53 -22.08 -3.78
C ASN A 94 6.23 -22.15 -2.41
N LYS A 95 7.56 -22.00 -2.41
CA LYS A 95 8.40 -22.10 -1.20
C LYS A 95 9.06 -20.77 -0.88
N VAL A 96 9.50 -20.61 0.36
CA VAL A 96 10.36 -19.51 0.75
C VAL A 96 11.67 -19.61 -0.03
N THR A 97 11.99 -18.55 -0.77
CA THR A 97 13.18 -18.53 -1.63
C THR A 97 14.38 -17.99 -0.85
N ARG A 98 15.57 -18.56 -1.11
CA ARG A 98 16.84 -18.07 -0.57
C ARG A 98 17.63 -17.35 -1.65
N VAL A 99 18.21 -16.22 -1.29
CA VAL A 99 19.20 -15.51 -2.10
C VAL A 99 20.35 -15.09 -1.18
N ASP A 100 21.58 -15.38 -1.56
CA ASP A 100 22.78 -14.93 -0.85
C ASP A 100 23.38 -13.74 -1.61
N LYS A 101 23.54 -12.59 -0.94
CA LYS A 101 23.93 -11.29 -1.54
C LYS A 101 24.98 -10.55 -0.73
N ASP A 102 25.86 -11.30 -0.07
CA ASP A 102 26.95 -10.75 0.74
C ASP A 102 27.93 -9.87 -0.05
N ALA A 103 28.14 -10.17 -1.33
CA ALA A 103 29.10 -9.46 -2.18
C ALA A 103 28.46 -8.26 -2.90
N GLU A 104 27.16 -8.35 -3.19
CA GLU A 104 26.45 -7.37 -4.02
C GLU A 104 25.73 -6.30 -3.20
N LEU A 105 25.31 -6.62 -1.97
CA LEU A 105 24.58 -5.68 -1.11
C LEU A 105 25.45 -5.22 0.07
N SER A 106 25.19 -3.98 0.50
CA SER A 106 25.83 -3.43 1.70
C SER A 106 25.51 -4.29 2.94
N SER A 107 26.48 -4.39 3.85
CA SER A 107 26.28 -5.08 5.14
C SER A 107 25.11 -4.47 5.92
N LEU A 108 24.48 -5.27 6.78
CA LEU A 108 23.40 -4.78 7.63
C LEU A 108 23.84 -3.58 8.47
N ALA A 109 25.05 -3.63 9.04
CA ALA A 109 25.60 -2.54 9.83
C ALA A 109 25.74 -1.24 9.01
N THR A 110 26.23 -1.33 7.77
CA THR A 110 26.33 -0.20 6.84
C THR A 110 24.96 0.37 6.49
N LEU A 111 23.99 -0.51 6.19
CA LEU A 111 22.62 -0.09 5.92
C LEU A 111 22.04 0.66 7.11
N LEU A 112 22.19 0.16 8.34
CA LEU A 112 21.69 0.83 9.53
C LEU A 112 22.38 2.18 9.77
N ALA A 113 23.71 2.24 9.63
CA ALA A 113 24.49 3.46 9.84
C ALA A 113 24.15 4.57 8.83
N THR A 114 23.82 4.21 7.59
CA THR A 114 23.41 5.15 6.53
C THR A 114 21.91 5.46 6.53
N GLY A 115 21.14 4.83 7.43
CA GLY A 115 19.69 5.02 7.49
C GLY A 115 18.93 4.31 6.36
N CYS A 116 19.50 3.26 5.77
CA CYS A 116 18.89 2.37 4.77
C CYS A 116 18.22 3.15 3.63
N PRO A 117 18.98 3.93 2.83
CA PRO A 117 18.42 4.60 1.67
C PRO A 117 17.95 3.57 0.63
N MET A 118 16.88 3.88 -0.10
CA MET A 118 16.32 3.01 -1.15
C MET A 118 17.37 2.60 -2.19
N ALA A 119 18.29 3.52 -2.52
CA ALA A 119 19.35 3.28 -3.49
C ALA A 119 20.37 2.21 -3.05
N SER A 120 20.46 1.88 -1.76
CA SER A 120 21.30 0.78 -1.26
C SER A 120 20.56 -0.57 -1.26
N LEU A 121 19.29 -0.58 -1.69
CA LEU A 121 18.41 -1.75 -1.77
C LEU A 121 18.06 -2.01 -3.23
N GLU A 122 19.03 -2.49 -4.00
CA GLU A 122 18.85 -2.74 -5.45
C GLU A 122 17.73 -3.76 -5.70
N PRO A 123 16.61 -3.37 -6.35
CA PRO A 123 15.42 -4.22 -6.47
C PRO A 123 15.69 -5.60 -7.09
N ASP A 124 16.55 -5.67 -8.11
CA ASP A 124 16.87 -6.90 -8.84
C ASP A 124 17.53 -7.98 -7.97
N HIS A 125 18.10 -7.58 -6.83
CA HIS A 125 18.66 -8.49 -5.84
C HIS A 125 17.66 -8.89 -4.75
N LEU A 126 16.54 -8.17 -4.64
CA LEU A 126 15.59 -8.27 -3.54
C LEU A 126 14.28 -8.92 -3.95
N VAL A 127 13.63 -8.42 -5.01
CA VAL A 127 12.27 -8.82 -5.38
C VAL A 127 12.26 -9.86 -6.51
N PRO A 128 11.27 -10.77 -6.54
CA PRO A 128 11.20 -11.82 -7.57
C PRO A 128 10.70 -11.30 -8.93
N CYS A 129 10.01 -10.17 -8.94
CA CYS A 129 9.42 -9.54 -10.11
C CYS A 129 9.25 -8.04 -9.85
N PRO A 130 8.93 -7.24 -10.88
CA PRO A 130 8.58 -5.84 -10.72
C PRO A 130 7.35 -5.64 -9.82
N GLY A 131 7.37 -4.56 -9.03
CA GLY A 131 6.22 -4.12 -8.24
C GLY A 131 5.21 -3.33 -9.07
N LEU A 132 4.02 -3.10 -8.50
CA LEU A 132 3.01 -2.26 -9.14
C LEU A 132 3.56 -0.86 -9.49
N PRO A 133 3.13 -0.26 -10.62
CA PRO A 133 2.10 -0.72 -11.55
C PRO A 133 2.70 -1.50 -12.73
N GLN A 134 3.96 -1.94 -12.63
CA GLN A 134 4.62 -2.65 -13.71
C GLN A 134 4.05 -4.09 -13.81
N PRO A 135 3.90 -4.62 -15.02
CA PRO A 135 3.53 -6.02 -15.20
C PRO A 135 4.54 -6.94 -14.52
N HIS A 136 4.05 -7.89 -13.72
CA HIS A 136 4.90 -8.82 -12.97
C HIS A 136 5.62 -9.84 -13.89
N GLY A 137 5.10 -10.11 -15.09
CA GLY A 137 5.73 -10.98 -16.09
C GLY A 137 5.83 -12.46 -15.72
N LEU A 138 5.15 -12.88 -14.64
CA LEU A 138 5.15 -14.25 -14.14
C LEU A 138 4.14 -15.13 -14.88
N SER A 139 4.51 -16.38 -15.18
CA SER A 139 3.63 -17.40 -15.75
C SER A 139 2.82 -18.15 -14.69
N LEU A 140 3.40 -18.37 -13.51
CA LEU A 140 2.72 -18.78 -12.28
C LEU A 140 2.72 -17.58 -11.35
N VAL A 141 1.53 -17.15 -10.92
CA VAL A 141 1.35 -15.87 -10.21
C VAL A 141 0.93 -16.14 -8.77
N PRO A 142 1.83 -16.42 -7.82
CA PRO A 142 1.45 -16.67 -6.43
C PRO A 142 0.63 -15.52 -5.84
N VAL A 143 -0.39 -15.82 -5.04
CA VAL A 143 -1.06 -14.80 -4.22
C VAL A 143 -0.03 -14.10 -3.33
N MET A 144 0.90 -14.86 -2.76
CA MET A 144 1.94 -14.38 -1.86
C MET A 144 3.24 -15.16 -2.03
N GLY A 145 4.38 -14.52 -1.76
CA GLY A 145 5.68 -15.18 -1.65
C GLY A 145 6.56 -14.54 -0.58
N LEU A 146 7.45 -15.36 -0.01
CA LEU A 146 8.49 -14.93 0.92
C LEU A 146 9.88 -15.22 0.36
N ARG A 147 10.82 -14.33 0.63
CA ARG A 147 12.22 -14.48 0.25
C ARG A 147 13.13 -14.04 1.39
N ALA A 148 14.11 -14.86 1.70
CA ALA A 148 15.22 -14.53 2.60
C ALA A 148 16.43 -14.12 1.76
N VAL A 149 16.82 -12.85 1.85
CA VAL A 149 18.02 -12.31 1.22
C VAL A 149 19.10 -12.16 2.29
N PHE A 150 20.09 -13.04 2.29
CA PHE A 150 21.19 -13.00 3.24
C PHE A 150 22.25 -11.99 2.80
N ILE A 151 22.69 -11.18 3.75
CA ILE A 151 23.75 -10.18 3.58
C ILE A 151 24.74 -10.31 4.74
N SER A 152 25.89 -9.63 4.63
CA SER A 152 26.85 -9.61 5.73
C SER A 152 26.21 -9.02 7.00
N GLY A 153 26.19 -9.83 8.08
CA GLY A 153 25.64 -9.46 9.38
C GLY A 153 24.13 -9.61 9.56
N GLY A 154 23.38 -10.13 8.58
CA GLY A 154 21.94 -10.30 8.76
C GLY A 154 21.17 -10.90 7.60
N VAL A 155 19.84 -10.78 7.68
CA VAL A 155 18.91 -11.24 6.64
C VAL A 155 17.85 -10.16 6.38
N LEU A 156 17.52 -9.96 5.12
CA LEU A 156 16.38 -9.16 4.68
C LEU A 156 15.26 -10.12 4.30
N VAL A 157 14.14 -10.05 5.00
CA VAL A 157 12.94 -10.83 4.65
C VAL A 157 12.08 -9.96 3.75
N VAL A 158 11.85 -10.41 2.53
CA VAL A 158 10.98 -9.76 1.53
C VAL A 158 9.67 -10.53 1.47
N MET A 159 8.57 -9.79 1.63
CA MET A 159 7.21 -10.30 1.44
C MET A 159 6.62 -9.64 0.19
N SER A 160 6.13 -10.47 -0.73
CA SER A 160 5.48 -10.05 -1.97
C SER A 160 4.05 -10.54 -1.95
N ALA A 161 3.07 -9.66 -2.14
CA ALA A 161 1.66 -10.04 -2.21
C ALA A 161 0.99 -9.40 -3.43
N HIS A 162 0.17 -10.18 -4.14
CA HIS A 162 -0.56 -9.70 -5.30
C HIS A 162 -1.62 -8.68 -4.88
N HIS A 163 -1.60 -7.48 -5.46
CA HIS A 163 -2.31 -6.33 -4.89
C HIS A 163 -3.84 -6.38 -5.11
N ASN A 164 -4.34 -7.07 -6.15
CA ASN A 164 -5.77 -7.40 -6.24
C ASN A 164 -6.23 -8.33 -5.10
N MET A 165 -5.32 -9.12 -4.52
CA MET A 165 -5.69 -10.07 -3.46
C MET A 165 -5.57 -9.44 -2.09
N ILE A 166 -4.46 -8.74 -1.84
CA ILE A 166 -4.08 -8.22 -0.53
C ILE A 166 -3.72 -6.74 -0.67
N ASP A 167 -4.36 -5.88 0.11
CA ASP A 167 -3.97 -4.47 0.20
C ASP A 167 -2.87 -4.24 1.25
N GLY A 168 -2.41 -2.99 1.39
CA GLY A 168 -1.36 -2.65 2.35
C GLY A 168 -1.71 -2.97 3.81
N ILE A 169 -2.99 -2.95 4.20
CA ILE A 169 -3.41 -3.31 5.56
C ILE A 169 -3.33 -4.82 5.75
N GLY A 170 -3.84 -5.60 4.79
CA GLY A 170 -3.71 -7.05 4.81
C GLY A 170 -2.25 -7.51 4.83
N LEU A 171 -1.38 -6.83 4.07
CA LEU A 171 0.05 -7.09 4.04
C LEU A 171 0.71 -6.86 5.41
N MET A 172 0.35 -5.77 6.10
CA MET A 172 0.86 -5.53 7.46
C MET A 172 0.35 -6.56 8.46
N GLN A 173 -0.89 -7.03 8.32
CA GLN A 173 -1.42 -8.09 9.16
C GLN A 173 -0.69 -9.43 8.95
N LEU A 174 -0.33 -9.74 7.70
CA LEU A 174 0.47 -10.92 7.37
C LEU A 174 1.85 -10.90 8.04
N TRP A 175 2.49 -9.72 8.18
CA TRP A 175 3.72 -9.59 8.96
C TRP A 175 3.55 -9.98 10.42
N GLU A 176 2.44 -9.59 11.05
CA GLU A 176 2.15 -9.92 12.46
C GLU A 176 1.90 -11.42 12.64
N HIS A 177 1.15 -12.03 11.73
CA HIS A 177 0.93 -13.47 11.71
C HIS A 177 2.23 -14.24 11.54
N LEU A 178 3.07 -13.82 10.58
CA LEU A 178 4.38 -14.43 10.37
C LEU A 178 5.28 -14.27 11.60
N GLY A 179 5.29 -13.09 12.23
CA GLY A 179 6.04 -12.85 13.47
C GLY A 179 5.57 -13.71 14.64
N THR A 180 4.27 -13.88 14.80
CA THR A 180 3.66 -14.75 15.81
C THR A 180 4.08 -16.21 15.60
N LEU A 181 3.93 -16.72 14.38
CA LEU A 181 4.29 -18.11 14.04
C LEU A 181 5.80 -18.38 14.15
N MET A 182 6.63 -17.42 13.71
CA MET A 182 8.09 -17.48 13.86
C MET A 182 8.52 -17.49 15.33
N SER A 183 7.73 -16.87 16.21
CA SER A 183 7.98 -16.84 17.65
C SER A 183 7.40 -18.06 18.39
N GLY A 184 6.87 -19.04 17.67
CA GLY A 184 6.25 -20.25 18.25
C GLY A 184 4.85 -20.02 18.82
N GLY A 185 4.25 -18.86 18.58
CA GLY A 185 2.86 -18.57 18.93
C GLY A 185 1.87 -19.15 17.91
N GLU A 186 0.58 -18.97 18.21
CA GLU A 186 -0.53 -19.40 17.37
C GLU A 186 -1.36 -18.18 16.93
N ILE A 187 -1.83 -18.19 15.68
CA ILE A 187 -2.78 -17.19 15.20
C ILE A 187 -4.14 -17.46 15.85
N SER A 188 -4.81 -16.42 16.34
CA SER A 188 -6.12 -16.59 16.99
C SER A 188 -7.15 -17.17 16.02
N ASN A 189 -8.09 -17.96 16.54
CA ASN A 189 -9.16 -18.52 15.72
C ASN A 189 -10.03 -17.44 15.04
N GLU A 190 -10.20 -16.28 15.69
CA GLU A 190 -10.93 -15.14 15.12
C GLU A 190 -10.19 -14.51 13.94
N ALA A 191 -8.87 -14.34 14.07
CA ALA A 191 -8.03 -13.87 12.98
C ALA A 191 -8.06 -14.85 11.79
N ILE A 192 -7.96 -16.16 12.05
CA ILE A 192 -8.05 -17.19 11.01
C ILE A 192 -9.41 -17.14 10.30
N ARG A 193 -10.52 -17.03 11.06
CA ARG A 193 -11.86 -16.88 10.47
C ARG A 193 -11.97 -15.62 9.60
N THR A 194 -11.51 -14.49 10.12
CA THR A 194 -11.55 -13.21 9.39
C THR A 194 -10.70 -13.27 8.12
N ALA A 195 -9.49 -13.84 8.20
CA ALA A 195 -8.59 -14.01 7.07
C ALA A 195 -9.15 -14.93 5.96
N ASN A 196 -10.05 -15.86 6.30
CA ASN A 196 -10.73 -16.76 5.37
C ASN A 196 -12.17 -16.31 5.04
N THR A 197 -12.55 -15.08 5.38
CA THR A 197 -13.89 -14.57 5.01
C THR A 197 -14.03 -14.54 3.50
N ALA A 198 -15.09 -15.17 2.99
CA ALA A 198 -15.34 -15.27 1.55
C ALA A 198 -15.48 -13.86 0.94
N ARG A 199 -14.54 -13.51 0.04
CA ARG A 199 -14.41 -12.17 -0.52
C ARG A 199 -15.61 -11.75 -1.35
N THR A 200 -16.32 -12.69 -1.95
CA THR A 200 -17.59 -12.40 -2.63
C THR A 200 -18.61 -11.87 -1.65
N HIS A 201 -18.68 -12.36 -0.42
CA HIS A 201 -19.74 -12.03 0.53
C HIS A 201 -19.50 -10.78 1.38
N VAL A 202 -18.32 -10.14 1.28
CA VAL A 202 -17.99 -9.00 2.15
C VAL A 202 -18.63 -7.69 1.73
N ILE A 203 -19.02 -7.54 0.47
CA ILE A 203 -19.67 -6.32 -0.02
C ILE A 203 -20.95 -6.72 -0.76
N PRO A 204 -22.12 -6.62 -0.11
CA PRO A 204 -23.38 -6.73 -0.82
C PRO A 204 -23.52 -5.57 -1.80
N LEU A 205 -23.76 -5.85 -3.07
CA LEU A 205 -24.13 -4.87 -4.08
C LEU A 205 -25.45 -4.20 -3.69
N LEU A 206 -25.69 -3.03 -4.27
CA LEU A 206 -26.95 -2.31 -4.12
C LEU A 206 -28.01 -2.99 -5.01
N SER A 207 -29.25 -3.00 -4.54
CA SER A 207 -30.37 -3.49 -5.34
C SER A 207 -30.61 -2.56 -6.55
N PRO A 208 -31.19 -3.05 -7.66
CA PRO A 208 -31.38 -2.26 -8.88
C PRO A 208 -32.18 -0.96 -8.70
N ASP A 209 -33.02 -0.88 -7.67
CA ASP A 209 -33.85 0.28 -7.31
C ASP A 209 -33.15 1.27 -6.36
N THR A 210 -32.00 0.90 -5.78
CA THR A 210 -31.24 1.77 -4.88
C THR A 210 -30.30 2.68 -5.69
N PRO A 211 -30.32 4.01 -5.47
CA PRO A 211 -29.40 4.93 -6.13
C PRO A 211 -27.92 4.60 -5.86
N VAL A 212 -27.15 4.48 -6.94
CA VAL A 212 -25.70 4.28 -6.92
C VAL A 212 -25.01 5.65 -6.97
N LYS A 213 -24.06 5.89 -6.06
CA LYS A 213 -23.20 7.09 -6.11
C LYS A 213 -22.44 7.14 -7.45
N ASP A 214 -22.30 8.34 -8.03
CA ASP A 214 -21.59 8.50 -9.30
C ASP A 214 -20.07 8.25 -9.14
N TYR A 215 -19.59 7.23 -9.85
CA TYR A 215 -18.18 6.85 -9.95
C TYR A 215 -17.63 6.93 -11.38
N SER A 216 -18.32 7.63 -12.29
CA SER A 216 -17.89 7.84 -13.69
C SER A 216 -16.48 8.42 -13.83
N HIS A 217 -16.01 9.18 -12.83
CA HIS A 217 -14.64 9.70 -12.76
C HIS A 217 -13.54 8.61 -12.64
N LEU A 218 -13.92 7.36 -12.33
CA LEU A 218 -13.04 6.20 -12.34
C LEU A 218 -12.90 5.60 -13.74
N LEU A 219 -13.70 6.02 -14.72
CA LEU A 219 -13.54 5.58 -16.10
C LEU A 219 -12.45 6.40 -16.79
N ARG A 220 -11.70 5.73 -17.66
CA ARG A 220 -10.71 6.35 -18.53
C ARG A 220 -11.43 7.28 -19.50
N PRO A 221 -11.08 8.59 -19.54
CA PRO A 221 -11.59 9.49 -20.55
C PRO A 221 -11.02 9.15 -21.93
N ASP A 222 -11.84 9.33 -22.96
CA ASP A 222 -11.45 9.26 -24.38
C ASP A 222 -11.86 10.59 -25.05
N PRO A 223 -10.91 11.38 -25.60
CA PRO A 223 -9.47 11.14 -25.67
C PRO A 223 -8.75 11.22 -24.33
N TRP A 224 -7.60 10.55 -24.21
CA TRP A 224 -6.73 10.63 -23.04
C TRP A 224 -6.13 12.05 -22.93
N PRO A 225 -6.39 12.79 -21.84
CA PRO A 225 -6.09 14.22 -21.79
C PRO A 225 -4.68 14.55 -21.29
N LEU A 226 -3.89 13.55 -20.87
CA LEU A 226 -2.58 13.76 -20.24
C LEU A 226 -1.43 13.31 -21.12
N GLY A 227 -0.31 14.04 -21.06
CA GLY A 227 0.94 13.61 -21.66
C GLY A 227 1.58 12.42 -20.92
N PRO A 228 2.71 11.89 -21.43
CA PRO A 228 3.49 10.90 -20.71
C PRO A 228 3.94 11.45 -19.36
N PRO A 229 3.98 10.62 -18.30
CA PRO A 229 4.44 11.08 -17.00
C PRO A 229 5.93 11.47 -17.02
N PRO A 230 6.34 12.45 -16.20
CA PRO A 230 7.75 12.80 -16.06
C PRO A 230 8.55 11.66 -15.40
N ALA A 231 9.86 11.66 -15.61
CA ALA A 231 10.76 10.78 -14.87
C ALA A 231 10.77 11.15 -13.38
N THR A 232 10.58 10.15 -12.52
CA THR A 232 10.54 10.32 -11.06
C THR A 232 11.42 9.28 -10.37
N GLU A 233 11.81 9.59 -9.14
CA GLU A 233 12.60 8.69 -8.29
C GLU A 233 11.98 8.63 -6.88
N TRP A 234 12.23 7.52 -6.19
CA TRP A 234 11.81 7.34 -4.81
C TRP A 234 12.82 7.94 -3.82
N CYS A 235 12.33 8.74 -2.88
CA CYS A 235 13.14 9.31 -1.81
C CYS A 235 12.46 9.07 -0.45
N VAL A 236 13.25 8.62 0.53
CA VAL A 236 12.79 8.43 1.90
C VAL A 236 13.18 9.67 2.72
N PHE A 237 12.20 10.19 3.43
CA PHE A 237 12.35 11.24 4.41
C PHE A 237 11.89 10.74 5.79
N ARG A 238 12.42 11.37 6.83
CA ARG A 238 12.15 11.04 8.23
C ARG A 238 11.68 12.27 8.98
N MET A 239 10.74 12.04 9.88
CA MET A 239 10.23 13.04 10.80
C MET A 239 10.07 12.39 12.17
N THR A 240 10.41 13.10 13.25
CA THR A 240 10.14 12.58 14.60
C THR A 240 8.65 12.66 14.91
N ARG A 241 8.16 11.76 15.77
CA ARG A 241 6.77 11.81 16.21
C ARG A 241 6.42 13.08 16.96
N SER A 242 7.38 13.67 17.69
CA SER A 242 7.18 14.97 18.35
C SER A 242 6.91 16.08 17.34
N VAL A 243 7.62 16.09 16.21
CA VAL A 243 7.37 17.04 15.12
C VAL A 243 6.01 16.79 14.47
N LEU A 244 5.65 15.53 14.21
CA LEU A 244 4.32 15.20 13.69
C LEU A 244 3.20 15.68 14.64
N THR A 245 3.38 15.54 15.95
CA THR A 245 2.45 16.08 16.95
C THR A 245 2.35 17.61 16.86
N SER A 246 3.47 18.31 16.67
CA SER A 246 3.48 19.76 16.46
C SER A 246 2.74 20.18 15.18
N ILE A 247 2.96 19.47 14.06
CA ILE A 247 2.24 19.72 12.80
C ILE A 247 0.74 19.49 12.99
N LYS A 248 0.35 18.41 13.69
CA LYS A 248 -1.04 18.16 14.04
C LYS A 248 -1.62 19.29 14.90
N ALA A 249 -0.88 19.77 15.90
CA ALA A 249 -1.33 20.86 16.77
C ALA A 249 -1.58 22.16 15.98
N GLN A 250 -0.68 22.51 15.05
CA GLN A 250 -0.88 23.65 14.14
C GLN A 250 -2.15 23.49 13.30
N ALA A 251 -2.36 22.30 12.73
CA ALA A 251 -3.54 22.00 11.93
C ALA A 251 -4.84 21.92 12.75
N SER A 252 -4.76 21.70 14.07
CA SER A 252 -5.95 21.59 14.94
C SER A 252 -6.39 22.94 15.51
N SER A 253 -5.56 23.98 15.41
CA SER A 253 -5.74 25.26 16.13
C SER A 253 -6.99 26.06 15.76
N THR A 254 -7.62 25.77 14.61
CA THR A 254 -8.73 26.57 14.06
C THR A 254 -9.91 25.75 13.53
N THR A 255 -9.87 24.41 13.60
CA THR A 255 -10.95 23.54 13.10
C THR A 255 -11.83 23.02 14.23
N ALA A 256 -13.14 23.10 14.07
CA ALA A 256 -14.08 22.41 14.95
C ALA A 256 -14.07 20.88 14.74
N ALA A 257 -13.61 20.40 13.57
CA ALA A 257 -13.53 18.98 13.24
C ALA A 257 -12.30 18.29 13.88
N LEU A 258 -12.49 17.06 14.36
CA LEU A 258 -11.43 16.21 14.89
C LEU A 258 -10.56 15.68 13.74
N ILE A 259 -9.39 16.30 13.51
CA ILE A 259 -8.38 15.80 12.57
C ILE A 259 -7.40 14.82 13.23
N SER A 260 -6.87 13.91 12.41
CA SER A 260 -5.81 12.96 12.77
C SER A 260 -4.42 13.50 12.43
N SER A 261 -3.37 12.87 12.98
CA SER A 261 -1.99 13.15 12.56
C SER A 261 -1.77 12.87 11.08
N ASP A 262 -2.51 11.91 10.51
CA ASP A 262 -2.43 11.56 9.10
C ASP A 262 -2.97 12.67 8.19
N ASP A 263 -4.08 13.31 8.59
CA ASP A 263 -4.64 14.45 7.85
C ASP A 263 -3.67 15.62 7.85
N ALA A 264 -3.09 15.91 9.02
CA ALA A 264 -2.13 17.00 9.18
C ALA A 264 -0.85 16.76 8.37
N LEU A 265 -0.32 15.53 8.36
CA LEU A 265 0.86 15.19 7.58
C LEU A 265 0.58 15.20 6.08
N SER A 266 -0.57 14.68 5.66
CA SER A 266 -1.03 14.72 4.27
C SER A 266 -1.13 16.17 3.77
N ALA A 267 -1.79 17.04 4.55
CA ALA A 267 -1.93 18.46 4.26
C ALA A 267 -0.56 19.15 4.14
N PHE A 268 0.32 18.90 5.10
CA PHE A 268 1.67 19.45 5.10
C PHE A 268 2.46 19.04 3.85
N CYS A 269 2.49 17.75 3.52
CA CYS A 269 3.21 17.26 2.34
C CYS A 269 2.62 17.85 1.04
N TRP A 270 1.29 17.83 0.90
CA TRP A 270 0.63 18.40 -0.27
C TRP A 270 0.95 19.88 -0.47
N GLN A 271 0.88 20.64 0.63
CA GLN A 271 1.19 22.06 0.63
C GLN A 271 2.65 22.34 0.23
N ARG A 272 3.62 21.64 0.83
CA ARG A 272 5.03 21.88 0.53
C ARG A 272 5.40 21.45 -0.89
N ILE A 273 4.84 20.35 -1.39
CA ILE A 273 5.05 19.92 -2.78
C ILE A 273 4.50 20.97 -3.76
N CYS A 274 3.29 21.49 -3.53
CA CYS A 274 2.74 22.58 -4.36
C CYS A 274 3.59 23.84 -4.26
N ALA A 275 4.05 24.22 -3.06
CA ALA A 275 4.89 25.39 -2.86
C ALA A 275 6.20 25.31 -3.64
N VAL A 276 6.85 24.16 -3.64
CA VAL A 276 8.07 23.91 -4.41
C VAL A 276 7.81 24.03 -5.91
N ARG A 277 6.75 23.40 -6.42
CA ARG A 277 6.38 23.44 -7.85
C ARG A 277 6.04 24.83 -8.35
N LEU A 278 5.38 25.65 -7.53
CA LEU A 278 5.13 27.06 -7.83
C LEU A 278 6.42 27.88 -7.76
N GLY A 279 7.22 27.67 -6.71
CA GLY A 279 8.48 28.39 -6.48
C GLY A 279 9.55 28.14 -7.55
N SER A 280 9.54 26.98 -8.20
CA SER A 280 10.44 26.69 -9.33
C SER A 280 9.97 27.28 -10.66
N GLY A 281 8.73 27.79 -10.75
CA GLY A 281 8.12 28.27 -11.98
C GLY A 281 7.62 27.17 -12.92
N ARG A 282 7.75 25.88 -12.53
CA ARG A 282 7.26 24.73 -13.29
C ARG A 282 5.74 24.72 -13.40
N CYS A 283 5.06 25.07 -12.31
CA CYS A 283 3.60 25.15 -12.25
C CYS A 283 3.13 26.59 -12.04
N ARG A 284 1.97 26.91 -12.63
CA ARG A 284 1.26 28.17 -12.34
C ARG A 284 0.32 27.99 -11.16
N ALA A 285 -0.22 29.09 -10.63
CA ALA A 285 -1.10 29.06 -9.46
C ALA A 285 -2.51 28.56 -9.76
N GLU A 286 -2.97 28.71 -11.01
CA GLU A 286 -4.34 28.47 -11.46
C GLU A 286 -4.71 26.98 -11.67
N PRO A 287 -3.82 26.10 -12.18
CA PRO A 287 -4.12 24.69 -12.34
C PRO A 287 -4.59 24.02 -11.03
N VAL A 288 -5.56 23.12 -11.15
CA VAL A 288 -6.06 22.32 -10.05
C VAL A 288 -5.05 21.22 -9.71
N SER A 289 -4.71 21.10 -8.44
CA SER A 289 -4.03 19.95 -7.86
C SER A 289 -5.04 19.04 -7.17
N LYS A 290 -4.94 17.73 -7.42
CA LYS A 290 -5.66 16.68 -6.69
C LYS A 290 -4.76 16.05 -5.63
N PHE A 291 -5.27 15.96 -4.41
CA PHE A 291 -4.77 15.01 -3.41
C PHE A 291 -5.66 13.76 -3.42
N GLY A 292 -5.17 12.67 -4.01
CA GLY A 292 -5.81 11.36 -3.91
C GLY A 292 -5.41 10.66 -2.61
N ARG A 293 -6.35 10.15 -1.83
CA ARG A 293 -6.05 9.42 -0.59
C ARG A 293 -6.67 8.04 -0.64
N ALA A 294 -5.86 7.01 -0.42
CA ALA A 294 -6.37 5.65 -0.24
C ALA A 294 -7.03 5.53 1.15
N VAL A 295 -8.26 5.05 1.19
CA VAL A 295 -9.10 4.97 2.40
C VAL A 295 -9.55 3.53 2.60
N SER A 296 -9.31 2.97 3.78
CA SER A 296 -9.81 1.63 4.12
C SER A 296 -11.33 1.63 4.23
N GLY A 297 -11.99 0.79 3.43
CA GLY A 297 -13.43 0.54 3.50
C GLY A 297 -13.82 -0.36 4.67
N ARG A 298 -12.86 -1.03 5.33
CA ARG A 298 -13.12 -2.02 6.39
C ARG A 298 -14.02 -1.48 7.50
N PRO A 299 -13.76 -0.28 8.09
CA PRO A 299 -14.62 0.23 9.17
C PRO A 299 -16.07 0.49 8.70
N ALA A 300 -16.25 0.93 7.45
CA ALA A 300 -17.57 1.20 6.89
C ALA A 300 -18.37 -0.08 6.63
N MET A 301 -17.70 -1.21 6.46
CA MET A 301 -18.31 -2.53 6.28
C MET A 301 -18.28 -3.39 7.56
N GLY A 302 -17.91 -2.82 8.70
CA GLY A 302 -17.81 -3.56 9.97
C GLY A 302 -16.71 -4.65 9.99
N LEU A 303 -15.72 -4.55 9.10
CA LEU A 303 -14.65 -5.54 8.99
C LEU A 303 -13.47 -5.20 9.92
N SER A 304 -12.91 -6.24 10.52
CA SER A 304 -11.66 -6.15 11.30
C SER A 304 -10.46 -5.87 10.39
N THR A 305 -9.40 -5.29 10.95
CA THR A 305 -8.09 -5.17 10.28
C THR A 305 -7.43 -6.53 10.01
N GLU A 306 -7.92 -7.60 10.64
CA GLU A 306 -7.56 -8.99 10.37
C GLU A 306 -8.06 -9.48 9.00
N TYR A 307 -8.98 -8.75 8.35
CA TYR A 307 -9.40 -9.05 6.98
C TYR A 307 -8.28 -8.70 6.00
N LEU A 308 -7.72 -9.75 5.38
CA LEU A 308 -6.55 -9.65 4.50
C LEU A 308 -6.86 -9.14 3.09
N GLY A 309 -8.11 -9.32 2.64
CA GLY A 309 -8.52 -9.00 1.29
C GLY A 309 -8.43 -7.50 0.98
N HIS A 310 -8.30 -7.16 -0.30
CA HIS A 310 -8.32 -5.76 -0.74
C HIS A 310 -9.65 -5.07 -0.37
N MET A 311 -9.58 -3.98 0.39
CA MET A 311 -10.74 -3.19 0.83
C MET A 311 -10.40 -1.70 0.89
N MET A 312 -10.11 -1.12 -0.28
CA MET A 312 -9.70 0.27 -0.43
C MET A 312 -10.65 1.06 -1.33
N LEU A 313 -10.92 2.29 -0.93
CA LEU A 313 -11.56 3.35 -1.72
C LEU A 313 -10.58 4.51 -1.88
N HIS A 314 -10.99 5.52 -2.65
CA HIS A 314 -10.24 6.77 -2.79
C HIS A 314 -11.08 7.98 -2.44
N ALA A 315 -10.54 8.84 -1.58
CA ALA A 315 -10.98 10.23 -1.45
C ALA A 315 -10.14 11.11 -2.37
N ALA A 316 -10.71 12.19 -2.90
CA ALA A 316 -10.01 13.12 -3.77
C ALA A 316 -10.35 14.56 -3.40
N THR A 317 -9.39 15.25 -2.78
CA THR A 317 -9.49 16.69 -2.50
C THR A 317 -8.88 17.46 -3.65
N ARG A 318 -9.56 18.51 -4.12
CA ARG A 318 -9.14 19.30 -5.29
C ARG A 318 -9.16 20.78 -4.97
N LEU A 319 -8.05 21.47 -5.21
CA LEU A 319 -7.92 22.92 -5.06
C LEU A 319 -6.94 23.46 -6.12
N ALA A 320 -7.05 24.74 -6.46
CA ALA A 320 -6.01 25.39 -7.28
C ALA A 320 -4.67 25.37 -6.54
N MET A 321 -3.55 25.19 -7.24
CA MET A 321 -2.21 25.10 -6.60
C MET A 321 -1.89 26.31 -5.72
N GLY A 322 -2.23 27.52 -6.19
CA GLY A 322 -2.06 28.74 -5.40
C GLY A 322 -2.91 28.75 -4.12
N GLU A 323 -4.11 28.17 -4.18
CA GLU A 323 -4.97 28.03 -3.00
C GLU A 323 -4.42 27.00 -2.01
N VAL A 324 -3.86 25.89 -2.49
CA VAL A 324 -3.18 24.90 -1.62
C VAL A 324 -2.04 25.57 -0.85
N VAL A 325 -1.21 26.34 -1.54
CA VAL A 325 -0.05 27.02 -0.94
C VAL A 325 -0.48 28.15 0.00
N GLY A 326 -1.52 28.91 -0.36
CA GLY A 326 -2.05 30.02 0.44
C GLY A 326 -2.93 29.61 1.62
N SER A 327 -3.38 28.35 1.69
CA SER A 327 -4.26 27.87 2.76
C SER A 327 -3.50 27.57 4.06
N SER A 328 -4.18 27.63 5.21
CA SER A 328 -3.63 27.10 6.45
C SER A 328 -3.62 25.57 6.44
N LEU A 329 -2.69 24.94 7.18
CA LEU A 329 -2.69 23.49 7.38
C LEU A 329 -4.01 22.99 7.98
N ALA A 330 -4.64 23.81 8.81
CA ALA A 330 -5.94 23.53 9.42
C ALA A 330 -7.06 23.41 8.39
N LYS A 331 -7.15 24.36 7.44
CA LYS A 331 -8.11 24.28 6.32
C LYS A 331 -7.86 23.03 5.48
N LEU A 332 -6.62 22.79 5.06
CA LEU A 332 -6.28 21.64 4.21
C LEU A 332 -6.56 20.31 4.91
N ALA A 333 -6.13 20.14 6.17
CA ALA A 333 -6.38 18.93 6.94
C ALA A 333 -7.89 18.71 7.18
N GLY A 334 -8.65 19.78 7.41
CA GLY A 334 -10.11 19.74 7.53
C GLY A 334 -10.78 19.24 6.25
N LEU A 335 -10.40 19.77 5.08
CA LEU A 335 -10.92 19.33 3.79
C LEU A 335 -10.57 17.86 3.50
N LEU A 336 -9.31 17.46 3.74
CA LEU A 336 -8.88 16.06 3.59
C LEU A 336 -9.63 15.09 4.52
N ARG A 337 -10.00 15.54 5.72
CA ARG A 337 -10.81 14.78 6.68
C ARG A 337 -12.25 14.65 6.19
N GLN A 338 -12.85 15.76 5.76
CA GLN A 338 -14.21 15.79 5.22
C GLN A 338 -14.35 14.84 4.02
N ASP A 339 -13.49 14.97 3.01
CA ASP A 339 -13.55 14.12 1.81
C ASP A 339 -13.31 12.63 2.14
N LEU A 340 -12.49 12.33 3.15
CA LEU A 340 -12.31 10.95 3.62
C LEU A 340 -13.59 10.40 4.25
N ASP A 341 -14.22 11.17 5.14
CA ASP A 341 -15.43 10.71 5.83
C ASP A 341 -16.61 10.57 4.85
N ASP A 342 -16.69 11.42 3.82
CA ASP A 342 -17.71 11.37 2.75
C ASP A 342 -17.61 10.13 1.86
N VAL A 343 -16.42 9.52 1.73
CA VAL A 343 -16.23 8.26 0.99
C VAL A 343 -16.23 7.02 1.88
N ARG A 344 -16.04 7.17 3.19
CA ARG A 344 -15.94 6.05 4.15
C ARG A 344 -17.30 5.74 4.78
N THR A 345 -18.30 5.52 3.94
CA THR A 345 -19.65 5.09 4.34
C THR A 345 -19.99 3.76 3.68
N GLU A 346 -20.85 2.97 4.31
CA GLU A 346 -21.31 1.68 3.74
C GLU A 346 -21.89 1.92 2.33
N TRP A 347 -22.73 2.95 2.18
CA TRP A 347 -23.32 3.33 0.89
C TRP A 347 -22.26 3.64 -0.17
N SER A 348 -21.17 4.34 0.17
CA SER A 348 -20.08 4.62 -0.78
C SER A 348 -19.34 3.34 -1.18
N VAL A 349 -19.00 2.47 -0.23
CA VAL A 349 -18.32 1.19 -0.53
C VAL A 349 -19.19 0.33 -1.46
N ARG A 350 -20.47 0.14 -1.10
CA ARG A 350 -21.42 -0.66 -1.88
C ARG A 350 -21.72 -0.04 -3.24
N SER A 351 -21.83 1.29 -3.31
CA SER A 351 -21.99 2.00 -4.59
C SER A 351 -20.79 1.80 -5.51
N CYS A 352 -19.56 1.92 -4.98
CA CYS A 352 -18.34 1.69 -5.75
C CYS A 352 -18.29 0.27 -6.29
N ALA A 353 -18.57 -0.73 -5.44
CA ALA A 353 -18.65 -2.12 -5.84
C ALA A 353 -19.71 -2.35 -6.93
N THR A 354 -20.92 -1.80 -6.75
CA THR A 354 -22.03 -1.94 -7.71
C THR A 354 -21.69 -1.29 -9.05
N PHE A 355 -21.09 -0.10 -9.03
CA PHE A 355 -20.61 0.58 -10.23
C PHE A 355 -19.58 -0.28 -10.96
N MET A 356 -18.56 -0.77 -10.27
CA MET A 356 -17.50 -1.60 -10.87
C MET A 356 -18.02 -2.94 -11.39
N ALA A 357 -19.02 -3.53 -10.73
CA ALA A 357 -19.67 -4.74 -11.20
C ALA A 357 -20.39 -4.52 -12.54
N GLY A 358 -20.93 -3.32 -12.77
CA GLY A 358 -21.56 -2.93 -14.03
C GLY A 358 -20.57 -2.61 -15.17
N VAL A 359 -19.27 -2.52 -14.90
CA VAL A 359 -18.24 -2.26 -15.92
C VAL A 359 -17.75 -3.58 -16.51
N ALA A 360 -18.19 -3.89 -17.73
CA ALA A 360 -17.82 -5.10 -18.45
C ALA A 360 -16.31 -5.18 -18.76
N ASP A 361 -15.76 -4.10 -19.33
CA ASP A 361 -14.32 -3.99 -19.58
C ASP A 361 -13.63 -3.15 -18.50
N LYS A 362 -13.06 -3.84 -17.52
CA LYS A 362 -12.34 -3.23 -16.39
C LYS A 362 -11.02 -2.61 -16.82
N SER A 363 -10.52 -2.85 -18.03
CA SER A 363 -9.32 -2.19 -18.56
C SER A 363 -9.49 -0.66 -18.66
N THR A 364 -10.74 -0.20 -18.69
CA THR A 364 -11.13 1.21 -18.68
C THR A 364 -11.09 1.86 -17.29
N LEU A 365 -10.95 1.10 -16.21
CA LEU A 365 -10.95 1.64 -14.85
C LEU A 365 -9.60 2.25 -14.46
N LEU A 366 -9.67 3.41 -13.80
CA LEU A 366 -8.54 4.16 -13.23
C LEU A 366 -8.62 4.10 -11.71
N TYR A 367 -7.61 3.53 -11.07
CA TYR A 367 -7.53 3.43 -9.61
C TYR A 367 -7.37 4.83 -8.99
N GLY A 368 -8.41 5.32 -8.33
CA GLY A 368 -8.47 6.69 -7.80
C GLY A 368 -8.74 7.80 -8.85
N GLY A 369 -9.19 7.40 -10.04
CA GLY A 369 -9.53 8.30 -11.15
C GLY A 369 -8.32 8.96 -11.83
N LEU A 370 -8.58 9.81 -12.82
CA LEU A 370 -7.55 10.53 -13.58
C LEU A 370 -6.56 11.27 -12.66
N HIS A 371 -5.26 11.02 -12.83
CA HIS A 371 -4.17 11.59 -12.04
C HIS A 371 -3.19 12.34 -12.95
N ASN A 372 -3.06 13.65 -12.75
CA ASN A 372 -2.10 14.48 -13.47
C ASN A 372 -0.75 14.50 -12.72
N PRO A 373 0.31 13.84 -13.23
CA PRO A 373 1.56 13.70 -12.49
C PRO A 373 2.32 15.04 -12.29
N GLU A 374 1.96 16.09 -13.03
CA GLU A 374 2.55 17.43 -12.86
C GLU A 374 1.97 18.17 -11.65
N THR A 375 0.69 17.99 -11.34
CA THR A 375 -0.03 18.77 -10.32
C THR A 375 -0.47 17.94 -9.14
N ASP A 376 -0.79 16.67 -9.35
CA ASP A 376 -1.45 15.82 -8.39
C ASP A 376 -0.45 15.07 -7.52
N VAL A 377 -0.92 14.64 -6.36
CA VAL A 377 -0.22 13.72 -5.46
C VAL A 377 -1.20 12.68 -4.91
N GLY A 378 -0.70 11.52 -4.52
CA GLY A 378 -1.49 10.40 -4.02
C GLY A 378 -0.90 9.81 -2.74
N GLY A 379 -1.64 9.84 -1.63
CA GLY A 379 -1.19 9.34 -0.34
C GLY A 379 -1.79 7.99 0.05
N THR A 380 -0.94 7.07 0.50
CA THR A 380 -1.36 5.87 1.25
C THR A 380 -0.65 5.85 2.60
N SER A 381 -1.39 5.58 3.68
CA SER A 381 -0.84 5.63 5.03
C SER A 381 -1.00 4.32 5.78
N LEU A 382 0.10 3.91 6.41
CA LEU A 382 0.15 2.85 7.41
C LEU A 382 0.52 3.40 8.79
N LEU A 383 0.37 4.72 9.04
CA LEU A 383 0.68 5.32 10.34
C LEU A 383 -0.17 4.75 11.49
N GLY A 384 -1.36 4.22 11.21
CA GLY A 384 -2.15 3.49 12.20
C GLY A 384 -1.43 2.27 12.79
N TRP A 385 -0.56 1.64 12.00
CA TRP A 385 0.29 0.51 12.41
C TRP A 385 1.48 0.93 13.25
N ALA A 386 1.85 2.21 13.22
CA ALA A 386 2.92 2.77 14.03
C ALA A 386 2.58 2.81 15.54
N LYS A 387 1.38 2.38 15.95
CA LYS A 387 1.01 2.23 17.37
C LYS A 387 1.41 0.87 17.95
N ARG A 388 1.81 -0.08 17.12
CA ARG A 388 2.25 -1.41 17.54
C ARG A 388 3.75 -1.38 17.90
N PRO A 389 4.20 -2.25 18.81
CA PRO A 389 5.64 -2.40 19.06
C PRO A 389 6.37 -2.86 17.79
N PRO A 390 7.69 -2.67 17.70
CA PRO A 390 8.49 -3.20 16.61
C PRO A 390 8.25 -4.70 16.42
N LEU A 391 8.14 -5.12 15.15
CA LEU A 391 7.87 -6.51 14.81
C LEU A 391 9.03 -7.40 15.28
N ARG A 392 8.71 -8.53 15.92
CA ARG A 392 9.67 -9.55 16.33
C ARG A 392 9.38 -10.88 15.64
N MET A 393 10.41 -11.61 15.27
CA MET A 393 10.32 -12.88 14.53
C MET A 393 11.19 -13.98 15.14
N GLY A 394 10.80 -14.48 16.32
CA GLY A 394 11.49 -15.59 16.98
C GLY A 394 13.01 -15.44 16.98
N MET A 395 13.69 -16.38 16.33
CA MET A 395 15.16 -16.42 16.23
C MET A 395 15.81 -15.23 15.49
N LEU A 396 15.05 -14.49 14.68
CA LEU A 396 15.54 -13.27 14.00
C LEU A 396 15.48 -12.03 14.90
N GLY A 397 14.84 -12.14 16.06
CA GLY A 397 14.70 -11.01 16.98
C GLY A 397 13.83 -9.90 16.41
N GLU A 398 14.22 -8.66 16.69
CA GLU A 398 13.48 -7.45 16.35
C GLU A 398 13.84 -6.92 14.96
N SER A 399 12.82 -6.51 14.19
CA SER A 399 12.99 -5.83 12.90
C SER A 399 13.72 -4.51 13.10
N ARG A 400 14.79 -4.28 12.34
CA ARG A 400 15.63 -3.08 12.46
C ARG A 400 15.19 -1.96 11.52
N PHE A 401 14.55 -2.30 10.40
CA PHE A 401 13.95 -1.33 9.48
C PHE A 401 12.92 -1.98 8.56
N PHE A 402 11.94 -1.18 8.13
CA PHE A 402 10.92 -1.53 7.14
C PHE A 402 11.07 -0.64 5.89
N ARG A 403 11.04 -1.25 4.70
CA ARG A 403 11.16 -0.54 3.41
C ARG A 403 10.24 -1.13 2.34
N LYS A 404 9.89 -0.30 1.36
CA LYS A 404 9.44 -0.74 0.04
C LYS A 404 10.69 -1.08 -0.78
N PRO A 405 10.94 -2.35 -1.16
CA PRO A 405 12.19 -2.73 -1.80
C PRO A 405 12.19 -2.54 -3.32
N ASP A 406 11.03 -2.38 -3.96
CA ASP A 406 10.96 -2.22 -5.41
C ASP A 406 11.08 -0.74 -5.83
N GLY A 407 11.71 -0.53 -6.98
CA GLY A 407 11.95 0.79 -7.58
C GLY A 407 10.88 1.23 -8.58
N ALA A 408 9.78 0.50 -8.74
CA ALA A 408 8.75 0.84 -9.73
C ALA A 408 8.19 2.24 -9.44
N SER A 409 8.31 3.13 -10.42
CA SER A 409 7.93 4.53 -10.29
C SER A 409 6.41 4.69 -10.30
N ILE A 410 5.90 5.48 -9.35
CA ILE A 410 4.50 5.92 -9.28
C ILE A 410 4.50 7.43 -9.07
N PRO A 411 4.58 8.25 -10.14
CA PRO A 411 4.69 9.70 -10.03
C PRO A 411 3.61 10.30 -9.12
N GLY A 412 4.01 11.20 -8.21
CA GLY A 412 3.12 11.84 -7.25
C GLY A 412 2.75 10.96 -6.05
N CYS A 413 3.19 9.70 -5.99
CA CYS A 413 2.87 8.81 -4.89
C CYS A 413 3.62 9.15 -3.60
N MET A 414 2.93 8.98 -2.49
CA MET A 414 3.43 9.17 -1.14
C MET A 414 3.00 8.01 -0.26
N TYR A 415 3.95 7.44 0.47
CA TYR A 415 3.67 6.49 1.54
C TYR A 415 4.07 7.07 2.90
N PHE A 416 3.20 6.88 3.89
CA PHE A 416 3.54 7.12 5.28
C PHE A 416 3.67 5.78 6.01
N PHE A 417 4.90 5.39 6.31
CA PHE A 417 5.17 4.13 6.99
C PHE A 417 5.53 4.37 8.47
N PRO A 418 5.20 3.40 9.35
CA PRO A 418 5.85 3.35 10.65
C PRO A 418 7.38 3.29 10.46
N SER A 419 8.12 3.90 11.38
CA SER A 419 9.52 3.54 11.58
C SER A 419 9.57 2.33 12.51
N ASP A 420 10.57 1.47 12.32
CA ASP A 420 10.85 0.39 13.27
C ASP A 420 11.52 0.92 14.56
N ASN A 421 11.84 2.21 14.61
CA ASN A 421 12.05 2.90 15.88
C ASN A 421 10.76 3.62 16.29
N ASP A 422 10.37 3.52 17.57
CA ASP A 422 9.14 4.17 18.07
C ASP A 422 9.18 5.71 18.05
N ARG A 423 10.25 6.31 17.52
CA ARG A 423 10.52 7.75 17.59
C ARG A 423 10.19 8.49 16.31
N GLU A 424 10.15 7.81 15.17
CA GLU A 424 10.06 8.42 13.85
C GLU A 424 8.91 7.87 13.00
N VAL A 425 8.57 8.64 11.98
CA VAL A 425 7.72 8.23 10.85
C VAL A 425 8.50 8.38 9.57
N GLN A 426 8.24 7.50 8.60
CA GLN A 426 8.87 7.54 7.29
C GLN A 426 7.90 8.13 6.27
N ILE A 427 8.38 9.08 5.49
CA ILE A 427 7.65 9.69 4.38
C ILE A 427 8.40 9.29 3.11
N VAL A 428 7.80 8.43 2.29
CA VAL A 428 8.41 7.92 1.06
C VAL A 428 7.71 8.58 -0.12
N LEU A 429 8.44 9.38 -0.90
CA LEU A 429 7.89 10.18 -2.00
C LEU A 429 8.44 9.68 -3.34
N CYS A 430 7.58 9.55 -4.35
CA CYS A 430 7.98 9.33 -5.74
C CYS A 430 7.68 10.59 -6.54
N LEU A 431 8.70 11.42 -6.74
CA LEU A 431 8.56 12.75 -7.35
C LEU A 431 9.68 12.98 -8.36
N THR A 432 9.55 14.05 -9.14
CA THR A 432 10.64 14.46 -10.04
C THR A 432 11.86 14.85 -9.20
N ARG A 433 13.06 14.70 -9.77
CA ARG A 433 14.27 15.12 -9.07
C ARG A 433 14.26 16.61 -8.70
N GLU A 434 13.66 17.44 -9.55
CA GLU A 434 13.48 18.86 -9.29
C GLU A 434 12.61 19.13 -8.05
N ASP A 435 11.43 18.50 -7.95
CA ASP A 435 10.54 18.62 -6.77
C ASP A 435 11.28 18.18 -5.49
N LEU A 436 11.98 17.06 -5.61
CA LEU A 436 12.74 16.42 -4.57
C LEU A 436 13.92 17.29 -4.07
N ASP A 437 14.62 17.98 -4.96
CA ASP A 437 15.70 18.92 -4.62
C ASP A 437 15.13 20.27 -4.13
N GLY A 438 13.95 20.65 -4.62
CA GLY A 438 13.20 21.81 -4.13
C GLY A 438 12.75 21.63 -2.69
N LEU A 439 12.21 20.46 -2.32
CA LEU A 439 11.85 20.14 -0.93
C LEU A 439 13.07 20.22 0.00
N GLY A 440 14.25 19.77 -0.46
CA GLY A 440 15.49 19.88 0.31
C GLY A 440 15.97 21.31 0.55
N ARG A 441 15.51 22.28 -0.25
CA ARG A 441 15.80 23.72 -0.10
C ARG A 441 14.66 24.50 0.56
N ASP A 442 13.49 23.87 0.67
CA ASP A 442 12.31 24.47 1.27
C ASP A 442 12.50 24.61 2.78
N SER A 443 12.44 25.84 3.28
CA SER A 443 12.77 26.16 4.67
C SER A 443 11.78 25.54 5.66
N GLU A 444 10.49 25.53 5.31
CA GLU A 444 9.44 24.96 6.16
C GLU A 444 9.48 23.44 6.17
N TRP A 445 9.77 22.80 5.03
CA TRP A 445 10.03 21.36 4.96
C TRP A 445 11.25 20.98 5.79
N SER A 446 12.38 21.63 5.55
CA SER A 446 13.67 21.30 6.16
C SER A 446 13.71 21.57 7.67
N ARG A 447 12.81 22.42 8.17
CA ARG A 447 12.58 22.62 9.61
C ARG A 447 12.12 21.34 10.32
N TYR A 448 11.37 20.49 9.62
CA TYR A 448 10.66 19.35 10.22
C TYR A 448 11.11 17.99 9.72
N VAL A 449 11.72 17.95 8.53
CA VAL A 449 11.96 16.72 7.79
C VAL A 449 13.44 16.56 7.47
N LYS A 450 13.98 15.37 7.73
CA LYS A 450 15.35 14.99 7.37
C LYS A 450 15.33 13.96 6.24
N SER A 451 16.18 14.12 5.22
CA SER A 451 16.36 13.10 4.19
C SER A 451 17.10 11.88 4.77
N ALA A 452 16.74 10.68 4.32
CA ALA A 452 17.42 9.42 4.69
C ALA A 452 18.72 9.17 3.91
N GLY A 453 19.27 10.19 3.24
CA GLY A 453 20.42 10.09 2.35
C GLY A 453 19.98 9.81 0.90
N ARG A 454 20.49 10.59 -0.05
CA ARG A 454 20.51 10.24 -1.47
C ARG A 454 21.95 9.93 -1.85
N PRO A 455 22.20 9.05 -2.83
CA PRO A 455 23.51 9.00 -3.46
C PRO A 455 23.78 10.38 -4.08
N GLU A 456 24.82 11.07 -3.64
CA GLU A 456 25.44 12.09 -4.48
C GLU A 456 25.96 11.35 -5.72
N ARG A 457 25.39 11.62 -6.90
CA ARG A 457 26.15 11.31 -8.12
C ARG A 457 27.29 12.32 -8.13
N SER A 458 28.52 11.80 -8.13
CA SER A 458 29.72 12.56 -8.44
C SER A 458 29.41 13.50 -9.61
N ARG A 459 29.69 14.79 -9.40
CA ARG A 459 29.73 15.75 -10.51
C ARG A 459 30.73 15.21 -11.52
N LEU A 460 30.24 14.71 -12.64
CA LEU A 460 31.02 14.57 -13.87
C LEU A 460 30.75 15.82 -14.71
#